data_AF-A0A2L1IQJ7-F1
#
_entry.id   AF-A0A2L1IQJ7-F1
#
_cell.length_a   1.000
_cell.length_b   1.000
_cell.length_c   1.000
_cell.angle_alpha   90.00
_cell.angle_beta   90.00
_cell.angle_gamma   90.00
#
_symmetry.space_group_name_H-M   'P 1'
#
loop_
_entity.id
_entity.type
_entity.pdbx_description
1 polymer ?
#
loop_
_entity_poly.entity_id
_entity_poly.type
_entity_poly.pdbx_seq_one_letter_code
_entity_poly.pdbx_strand_id
1 'polypeptide(L)'
;DFKPNIPEEAERIKQSDGRLFCLDDEPGVYRVGMPNGRSLGLAVSRAFGDYCLKDFGLVSEPEVTYRKITSKDQFLILATDGMWDVMTNDEAVEIVRGVKDRRKS
;
A
#
# COMPACT_ATOMS: atom_id res chain seq x y z
N ASP A 1 -2.72 3.55 -2.47
CA ASP A 1 -2.36 2.17 -2.08
C ASP A 1 -2.89 1.16 -3.07
N PHE A 2 -2.14 0.09 -3.36
CA PHE A 2 -2.62 -1.04 -4.16
C PHE A 2 -3.40 -2.01 -3.26
N LYS A 3 -4.63 -1.63 -2.91
CA LYS A 3 -5.54 -2.49 -2.15
C LYS A 3 -6.16 -3.54 -3.09
N PRO A 4 -6.33 -4.80 -2.65
CA PRO A 4 -6.82 -5.89 -3.52
C PRO A 4 -8.19 -5.67 -4.17
N ASN A 5 -9.05 -4.81 -3.63
CA ASN A 5 -10.39 -4.52 -4.15
C ASN A 5 -10.44 -3.39 -5.19
N ILE A 6 -9.32 -2.75 -5.52
CA ILE A 6 -9.26 -1.79 -6.62
C ILE A 6 -9.57 -2.53 -7.93
N PRO A 7 -10.43 -2.00 -8.83
CA PRO A 7 -10.93 -2.74 -9.99
C PRO A 7 -9.85 -3.45 -10.82
N GLU A 8 -8.76 -2.77 -11.15
CA GLU A 8 -7.66 -3.34 -11.94
C GLU A 8 -6.89 -4.44 -11.19
N GLU A 9 -6.72 -4.28 -9.87
CA GLU A 9 -6.04 -5.25 -9.02
C GLU A 9 -6.91 -6.49 -8.82
N ALA A 10 -8.21 -6.28 -8.54
CA ALA A 10 -9.20 -7.32 -8.34
C ALA A 10 -9.39 -8.18 -9.60
N GLU A 11 -9.45 -7.54 -10.77
CA GLU A 11 -9.58 -8.24 -12.04
C GLU A 11 -8.34 -9.10 -12.32
N ARG A 12 -7.12 -8.58 -12.09
CA ARG A 12 -5.89 -9.37 -12.21
C ARG A 12 -5.87 -10.57 -11.25
N ILE A 13 -6.24 -10.36 -10.00
CA ILE A 13 -6.32 -11.43 -8.99
C ILE A 13 -7.27 -12.52 -9.46
N LYS A 14 -8.46 -12.14 -9.94
CA LYS A 14 -9.47 -13.06 -10.45
C LYS A 14 -8.99 -13.82 -11.69
N GLN A 15 -8.31 -13.17 -12.63
CA GLN A 15 -7.74 -13.80 -13.83
C GLN A 15 -6.60 -14.78 -13.52
N SER A 16 -5.98 -14.65 -12.34
CA SER A 16 -4.90 -15.50 -11.87
C SER A 16 -5.38 -16.60 -10.90
N ASP A 17 -6.69 -16.91 -10.89
CA ASP A 17 -7.32 -17.85 -9.94
C ASP A 17 -7.05 -17.53 -8.46
N GLY A 18 -6.71 -16.28 -8.15
CA GLY A 18 -6.54 -15.78 -6.80
C GLY A 18 -7.87 -15.51 -6.12
N ARG A 19 -7.89 -15.63 -4.79
CA ARG A 19 -9.06 -15.36 -3.97
C ARG A 19 -8.99 -13.94 -3.40
N LEU A 20 -10.08 -13.19 -3.59
CA LEU A 20 -10.34 -11.92 -2.90
C LEU A 20 -11.32 -12.17 -1.73
N PHE A 21 -10.97 -11.78 -0.51
CA PHE A 21 -11.81 -11.99 0.67
C PHE A 21 -11.51 -10.99 1.80
N CYS A 22 -12.43 -10.88 2.76
CA CYS A 22 -12.22 -10.20 4.05
C CYS A 22 -12.29 -11.25 5.17
N LEU A 23 -11.66 -10.97 6.32
CA LEU A 23 -11.87 -11.76 7.53
C LEU A 23 -13.16 -11.31 8.23
N ASP A 24 -13.80 -12.20 8.98
CA ASP A 24 -15.06 -11.92 9.66
C ASP A 24 -14.89 -10.86 10.77
N ASP A 25 -13.73 -10.84 11.43
CA ASP A 25 -13.35 -9.90 12.48
C ASP A 25 -12.76 -8.58 11.94
N GLU A 26 -12.39 -8.53 10.65
CA GLU A 26 -11.86 -7.34 9.97
C GLU A 26 -12.66 -7.02 8.68
N PRO A 27 -13.95 -6.68 8.80
CA PRO A 27 -14.77 -6.36 7.63
C PRO A 27 -14.21 -5.13 6.92
N GLY A 28 -14.07 -5.25 5.59
CA GLY A 28 -13.54 -4.17 4.72
C GLY A 28 -12.04 -4.23 4.50
N VAL A 29 -11.29 -5.09 5.20
CA VAL A 29 -9.88 -5.36 4.92
C VAL A 29 -9.79 -6.46 3.86
N TYR A 30 -9.75 -6.04 2.59
CA TYR A 30 -9.65 -6.96 1.46
C TYR A 30 -8.26 -7.56 1.35
N ARG A 31 -8.21 -8.88 1.15
CA ARG A 31 -6.99 -9.68 1.07
C ARG A 31 -6.95 -10.50 -0.21
N VAL A 32 -5.75 -10.62 -0.77
CA VAL A 32 -5.42 -11.63 -1.81
C VAL A 32 -4.91 -12.89 -1.13
N GLY A 33 -5.39 -14.05 -1.57
CA GLY A 33 -4.93 -15.33 -1.04
C GLY A 33 -5.07 -16.48 -2.03
N MET A 34 -4.49 -17.63 -1.67
CA MET A 34 -4.63 -18.85 -2.45
C MET A 34 -6.08 -19.37 -2.39
N PRO A 35 -6.60 -19.97 -3.48
CA PRO A 35 -7.95 -20.53 -3.51
C PRO A 35 -8.19 -21.64 -2.47
N ASN A 36 -7.14 -22.37 -2.07
CA ASN A 36 -7.24 -23.46 -1.08
C ASN A 36 -7.22 -23.01 0.40
N GLY A 37 -7.17 -21.71 0.69
CA GLY A 37 -7.39 -21.18 2.04
C GLY A 37 -6.31 -21.50 3.08
N ARG A 38 -5.11 -21.93 2.68
CA ARG A 38 -4.03 -22.31 3.62
C ARG A 38 -3.28 -21.14 4.25
N SER A 39 -3.56 -19.90 3.83
CA SER A 39 -2.88 -18.68 4.29
C SER A 39 -3.88 -17.59 4.67
N LEU A 40 -3.52 -16.74 5.62
CA LEU A 40 -4.31 -15.55 6.01
C LEU A 40 -4.46 -14.51 4.87
N GLY A 41 -3.66 -14.61 3.80
CA GLY A 41 -3.67 -13.68 2.68
C GLY A 41 -3.04 -12.32 3.02
N LEU A 42 -2.80 -11.50 2.00
CA LEU A 42 -2.18 -10.18 2.12
C LEU A 42 -3.19 -9.07 1.84
N ALA A 43 -3.19 -8.02 2.66
CA ALA A 43 -4.05 -6.85 2.50
C ALA A 43 -3.55 -5.85 1.44
N VAL A 44 -2.59 -6.27 0.60
CA VAL A 44 -2.03 -5.53 -0.53
C VAL A 44 -1.97 -6.43 -1.74
N SER A 45 -2.13 -5.87 -2.94
CA SER A 45 -2.08 -6.61 -4.21
C SER A 45 -0.74 -6.51 -4.94
N ARG A 46 0.19 -5.72 -4.40
CA ARG A 46 1.56 -5.58 -4.90
C ARG A 46 2.54 -5.60 -3.73
N ALA A 47 3.55 -6.46 -3.81
CA ALA A 47 4.58 -6.60 -2.77
C ALA A 47 5.85 -7.24 -3.33
N PHE A 48 7.00 -6.97 -2.71
CA PHE A 48 8.18 -7.82 -2.89
C PHE A 48 8.04 -9.08 -2.03
N GLY A 49 8.62 -10.20 -2.45
CA GLY A 49 8.51 -11.47 -1.70
C GLY A 49 7.17 -12.18 -1.92
N ASP A 50 6.68 -12.89 -0.90
CA ASP A 50 5.39 -13.61 -0.92
C ASP A 50 5.18 -14.48 -2.17
N TYR A 51 6.22 -15.23 -2.53
CA TYR A 51 6.29 -16.04 -3.74
C TYR A 51 5.09 -16.97 -3.94
N CYS A 52 4.56 -17.53 -2.85
CA CYS A 52 3.39 -18.42 -2.87
C CYS A 52 2.12 -17.74 -3.42
N LEU A 53 2.05 -16.41 -3.47
CA LEU A 53 0.91 -15.64 -3.97
C LEU A 53 1.15 -15.05 -5.37
N LYS A 54 2.35 -15.18 -5.93
CA LYS A 54 2.69 -14.59 -7.23
C LYS A 54 1.88 -15.17 -8.38
N ASP A 55 1.64 -16.47 -8.34
CA ASP A 55 0.80 -17.15 -9.33
C ASP A 55 -0.70 -16.85 -9.14
N PHE A 56 -1.07 -16.14 -8.08
CA PHE A 56 -2.45 -15.82 -7.70
C PHE A 56 -2.76 -14.31 -7.78
N GLY A 57 -2.01 -13.58 -8.61
CA GLY A 57 -2.26 -12.18 -8.95
C GLY A 57 -1.56 -11.14 -8.07
N LEU A 58 -0.76 -11.56 -7.09
CA LEU A 58 0.18 -10.67 -6.41
C LEU A 58 1.34 -10.34 -7.37
N VAL A 59 1.61 -9.06 -7.60
CA VAL A 59 2.73 -8.64 -8.49
C VAL A 59 3.80 -7.89 -7.73
N SER A 60 5.00 -7.83 -8.30
CA SER A 60 6.11 -6.99 -7.79
C SER A 60 6.29 -5.69 -8.59
N GLU A 61 5.53 -5.53 -9.68
CA GLU A 61 5.66 -4.38 -10.57
C GLU A 61 5.14 -3.10 -9.89
N PRO A 62 6.00 -2.08 -9.68
CA PRO A 62 5.58 -0.84 -9.04
C PRO A 62 4.78 0.04 -10.01
N GLU A 63 4.06 1.01 -9.46
CA GLU A 63 3.68 2.19 -10.23
C GLU A 63 4.80 3.22 -10.14
N VAL A 64 5.26 3.71 -11.30
CA VAL A 64 6.39 4.62 -11.39
C VAL A 64 5.88 5.99 -11.85
N THR A 65 6.11 6.99 -11.00
CA THR A 65 5.79 8.39 -11.30
C THR A 65 7.06 9.23 -11.24
N TYR A 66 7.21 10.16 -12.18
CA TYR A 66 8.32 11.10 -12.23
C TYR A 66 7.85 12.52 -11.95
N ARG A 67 8.57 13.22 -11.07
CA ARG A 67 8.35 14.65 -10.78
C ARG A 67 9.69 15.38 -10.72
N LYS A 68 9.78 16.50 -11.43
CA LYS A 68 10.93 17.40 -11.34
C LYS A 68 10.84 18.23 -10.06
N ILE A 69 11.89 18.20 -9.24
CA ILE A 69 12.00 19.03 -8.04
C ILE A 69 12.23 20.49 -8.44
N THR A 70 11.50 21.39 -7.81
CA THR A 70 11.55 22.83 -8.01
C THR A 70 11.83 23.55 -6.68
N SER A 71 12.10 24.86 -6.74
CA SER A 71 12.24 25.69 -5.54
C SER A 71 10.95 25.83 -4.70
N LYS A 72 9.80 25.37 -5.21
CA LYS A 72 8.54 25.38 -4.47
C LYS A 72 8.35 24.15 -3.57
N ASP A 73 9.11 23.07 -3.82
CA ASP A 73 9.01 21.84 -3.06
C ASP A 73 9.83 21.97 -1.76
N GLN A 74 9.19 21.76 -0.60
CA GLN A 74 9.82 21.97 0.71
C GLN A 74 10.44 20.69 1.29
N PHE A 75 9.72 19.56 1.19
CA PHE A 75 10.13 18.26 1.70
C PHE A 75 9.28 17.14 1.07
N LEU A 76 9.71 15.89 1.27
CA LEU A 76 8.98 14.68 0.93
C LEU A 76 8.75 13.86 2.21
N ILE A 77 7.52 13.41 2.43
CA ILE A 77 7.19 12.50 3.54
C ILE A 77 7.00 11.09 2.97
N LEU A 78 7.79 10.13 3.47
CA LEU A 78 7.64 8.70 3.21
C LEU A 78 7.42 8.00 4.55
N ALA A 79 6.35 7.22 4.66
CA ALA A 79 6.01 6.48 5.87
C ALA A 79 5.18 5.24 5.51
N THR A 80 5.08 4.32 6.46
CA THR A 80 4.22 3.13 6.36
C THR A 80 2.77 3.45 6.71
N ASP A 81 1.88 2.52 6.41
CA ASP A 81 0.45 2.55 6.77
C ASP A 81 0.22 2.84 8.26
N GLY A 82 1.05 2.32 9.17
CA GLY A 82 0.93 2.62 10.60
C GLY A 82 0.92 4.11 10.98
N MET A 83 1.41 5.01 10.12
CA MET A 83 1.23 6.46 10.27
C MET A 83 0.02 6.96 9.48
N TRP A 84 -0.11 6.56 8.21
CA TRP A 84 -1.15 7.08 7.31
C TRP A 84 -2.56 6.60 7.63
N ASP A 85 -2.70 5.49 8.37
CA ASP A 85 -3.98 4.98 8.86
C ASP A 85 -4.59 5.87 9.97
N VAL A 86 -3.78 6.72 10.61
CA VAL A 86 -4.20 7.55 11.76
C VAL A 86 -3.94 9.05 11.57
N MET A 87 -3.32 9.44 10.46
CA MET A 87 -2.90 10.82 10.20
C MET A 87 -3.12 11.21 8.74
N THR A 88 -3.71 12.37 8.53
CA THR A 88 -3.89 12.96 7.20
C THR A 88 -2.60 13.60 6.67
N ASN A 89 -2.55 13.82 5.35
CA ASN A 89 -1.43 14.51 4.72
C ASN A 89 -1.20 15.92 5.31
N ASP A 90 -2.26 16.66 5.62
CA ASP A 90 -2.17 18.02 6.15
C ASP A 90 -1.64 18.02 7.59
N GLU A 91 -2.10 17.11 8.44
CA GLU A 91 -1.55 16.94 9.79
C GLU A 91 -0.06 16.59 9.77
N ALA A 92 0.34 15.68 8.87
CA ALA A 92 1.74 15.31 8.71
C ALA A 92 2.60 16.52 8.26
N VAL A 93 2.10 17.32 7.33
CA VAL A 93 2.76 18.55 6.85
C VAL A 93 2.90 19.58 7.97
N GLU A 94 1.85 19.80 8.77
CA GLU A 94 1.88 20.75 9.89
C GLU A 94 2.86 20.32 10.99
N ILE A 95 2.93 19.02 11.29
CA ILE A 95 3.92 18.48 12.22
C ILE A 95 5.33 18.78 11.74
N VAL A 96 5.65 18.48 10.47
CA VAL A 96 6.99 18.75 9.91
C VAL A 96 7.33 20.24 9.95
N ARG A 97 6.37 21.13 9.65
CA ARG A 97 6.56 22.59 9.73
C ARG A 97 6.85 23.09 11.15
N GLY A 98 6.33 22.42 12.17
CA GLY A 98 6.56 22.74 13.57
C GLY A 98 7.95 22.35 14.10
N VAL A 99 8.69 21.50 13.38
CA VAL A 99 10.02 21.03 13.81
C VAL A 99 11.11 22.03 13.39
N LYS A 100 11.96 22.45 14.33
CA LYS A 100 13.16 23.23 14.01
C LYS A 100 14.13 22.38 13.21
N ASP A 101 14.64 22.91 12.09
CA ASP A 101 15.61 22.21 11.26
C ASP A 101 16.86 21.87 12.09
N ARG A 102 17.11 20.56 12.23
CA ARG A 102 18.21 20.03 13.06
C ARG A 102 19.59 20.44 12.54
N ARG A 103 19.69 20.91 11.29
CA ARG A 103 20.93 21.41 10.67
C ARG A 103 21.32 22.84 11.06
N LYS A 104 20.53 23.52 11.89
CA LYS A 104 20.87 24.83 12.48
C LYS A 104 21.15 24.73 13.99
N SER A 105 21.94 23.75 14.41
CA SER A 105 22.56 23.69 15.74
C SER A 105 24.07 23.55 15.62
#